data_AF-A0A7S1X5X5-F1
#
_entry.id   AF-A0A7S1X5X5-F1
#
_cell.length_a   1.000
_cell.length_b   1.000
_cell.length_c   1.000
_cell.angle_alpha   90.00
_cell.angle_beta   90.00
_cell.angle_gamma   90.00
#
_symmetry.space_group_name_H-M   'P 1'
#
loop_
_entity.id
_entity.type
_entity.pdbx_description
1 polymer ?
#
loop_
_entity_poly.entity_id
_entity_poly.type
_entity_poly.pdbx_seq_one_letter_code
_entity_poly.pdbx_strand_id
1 'polypeptide(L)'
;RLTVLLTRGSMSLTIAATSALMAISIAIEGKKSIVAEGAVKAIVGLLDIDNDTLCMKLLQLVTNVAEDPEGRNQLQAALPKLRKIQSTTPSTVLERSAAHSVRQVQFRTRPYSELPPPEM
;
A
#
# COMPACT_ATOMS: atom_id res chain seq x y z
N ARG A 1 -10.71 11.85 12.16
CA ARG A 1 -10.59 11.22 10.82
C ARG A 1 -9.45 10.20 10.87
N LEU A 2 -9.63 9.00 10.31
CA LEU A 2 -8.57 7.95 10.32
C LEU A 2 -7.27 8.43 9.67
N THR A 3 -7.38 9.27 8.64
CA THR A 3 -6.26 9.91 7.94
C THR A 3 -5.36 10.75 8.85
N VAL A 4 -5.91 11.37 9.90
CA VAL A 4 -5.12 12.12 10.90
C VAL A 4 -4.26 11.18 11.75
N LEU A 5 -4.78 9.99 12.07
CA LEU A 5 -4.07 9.00 12.89
C LEU A 5 -2.88 8.39 12.15
N LEU A 6 -2.86 8.43 10.81
CA LEU A 6 -1.71 7.98 10.02
C LEU A 6 -0.45 8.83 10.25
N THR A 7 -0.60 10.12 10.58
CA THR A 7 0.54 11.05 10.69
C THR A 7 0.79 11.54 12.11
N ARG A 8 -0.24 11.55 12.96
CA ARG A 8 -0.15 12.07 14.33
C ARG A 8 -0.46 11.01 15.40
N GLY A 9 -0.76 9.78 15.00
CA GLY A 9 -1.03 8.67 15.93
C GLY A 9 0.26 8.12 16.55
N SER A 10 0.13 7.48 17.71
CA SER A 10 1.14 6.52 18.18
C SER A 10 1.25 5.36 17.19
N MET A 11 2.34 4.59 17.24
CA MET A 11 2.49 3.41 16.37
C MET A 11 1.28 2.47 16.40
N SER A 12 0.73 2.22 17.59
CA SER A 12 -0.47 1.39 17.76
C SER A 12 -1.71 1.99 17.08
N LEU A 13 -1.92 3.31 17.19
CA LEU A 13 -3.03 4.01 16.52
C LEU A 13 -2.83 4.07 15.01
N THR A 14 -1.59 4.24 14.53
CA THR A 14 -1.24 4.21 13.11
C THR A 14 -1.54 2.83 12.51
N ILE A 15 -1.16 1.75 13.20
CA ILE A 15 -1.45 0.37 12.78
C ILE A 15 -2.97 0.12 12.76
N ALA A 16 -3.69 0.56 13.79
CA ALA A 16 -5.14 0.40 13.86
C ALA A 16 -5.86 1.18 12.74
N ALA A 17 -5.46 2.44 12.52
CA ALA A 17 -6.01 3.27 11.46
C ALA A 17 -5.70 2.69 10.07
N THR A 18 -4.48 2.22 9.84
CA THR A 18 -4.09 1.55 8.59
C THR A 18 -4.91 0.27 8.38
N SER A 19 -5.13 -0.52 9.42
CA SER A 19 -5.98 -1.72 9.35
C SER A 19 -7.42 -1.39 8.98
N ALA A 20 -7.98 -0.33 9.56
CA ALA A 20 -9.32 0.13 9.24
C ALA A 20 -9.43 0.62 7.79
N LEU A 21 -8.47 1.44 7.33
CA LEU A 21 -8.42 1.90 5.94
C LEU A 21 -8.24 0.76 4.95
N MET A 22 -7.39 -0.23 5.29
CA MET A 22 -7.22 -1.45 4.50
C MET A 22 -8.56 -2.18 4.32
N ALA A 23 -9.35 -2.35 5.40
CA ALA A 23 -10.67 -2.98 5.31
C ALA A 23 -11.67 -2.14 4.49
N ILE A 24 -11.72 -0.82 4.73
CA ILE A 24 -12.60 0.12 4.02
C ILE A 24 -12.29 0.12 2.51
N SER A 25 -11.02 0.05 2.14
CA SER A 25 -10.55 0.09 0.74
C SER A 25 -10.94 -1.12 -0.11
N ILE A 26 -11.60 -2.14 0.45
CA ILE A 26 -12.17 -3.23 -0.35
C ILE A 26 -13.35 -2.71 -1.20
N ALA A 27 -14.19 -1.85 -0.62
CA ALA A 27 -15.31 -1.22 -1.31
C ALA A 27 -14.85 -0.08 -2.23
N ILE A 28 -15.57 0.14 -3.34
CA ILE A 28 -15.23 1.18 -4.33
C ILE A 28 -15.31 2.57 -3.70
N GLU A 29 -16.35 2.83 -2.92
CA GLU A 29 -16.59 4.08 -2.20
C GLU A 29 -15.46 4.35 -1.19
N GLY A 30 -14.98 3.30 -0.54
CA GLY A 30 -13.86 3.37 0.38
C GLY A 30 -12.57 3.82 -0.31
N LYS A 31 -12.22 3.22 -1.45
CA LYS A 31 -11.04 3.63 -2.25
C LYS A 31 -11.14 5.09 -2.66
N LYS A 32 -12.27 5.50 -3.23
CA LYS A 32 -12.51 6.88 -3.67
C LYS A 32 -12.40 7.87 -2.52
N SER A 33 -12.96 7.55 -1.36
CA SER A 33 -12.88 8.39 -0.16
C SER A 33 -11.44 8.56 0.33
N ILE A 34 -10.67 7.47 0.38
CA ILE A 34 -9.24 7.50 0.77
C ILE A 34 -8.43 8.41 -0.15
N VAL A 35 -8.66 8.31 -1.46
CA VAL A 35 -8.01 9.14 -2.47
C VAL A 35 -8.43 10.60 -2.34
N ALA A 36 -9.73 10.87 -2.23
CA ALA A 36 -10.28 12.23 -2.12
C ALA A 36 -9.85 12.95 -0.83
N GLU A 37 -9.68 12.22 0.28
CA GLU A 37 -9.15 12.78 1.54
C GLU A 37 -7.64 13.04 1.51
N GLY A 38 -6.94 12.74 0.40
CA GLY A 38 -5.50 12.95 0.27
C GLY A 38 -4.66 11.98 1.11
N ALA A 39 -5.23 10.85 1.52
CA ALA A 39 -4.57 9.89 2.40
C ALA A 39 -3.36 9.22 1.73
N VAL A 40 -3.32 9.15 0.40
CA VAL A 40 -2.25 8.49 -0.37
C VAL A 40 -0.86 9.03 0.00
N LYS A 41 -0.72 10.34 0.17
CA LYS A 41 0.57 10.94 0.59
C LYS A 41 1.04 10.41 1.95
N ALA A 42 0.13 10.28 2.90
CA ALA A 42 0.45 9.72 4.22
C ALA A 42 0.81 8.24 4.12
N ILE A 43 0.05 7.46 3.36
CA ILE A 43 0.31 6.03 3.11
C ILE A 43 1.73 5.83 2.53
N VAL A 44 2.12 6.62 1.52
CA VAL A 44 3.45 6.56 0.91
C VAL A 44 4.55 6.95 1.90
N GLY A 45 4.29 7.92 2.79
CA GLY A 45 5.21 8.31 3.85
C GLY A 45 5.48 7.20 4.86
N LEU A 46 4.47 6.37 5.16
CA LEU A 46 4.58 5.30 6.14
C LEU A 46 5.33 4.05 5.63
N LEU A 47 5.53 3.90 4.32
CA LEU A 47 6.26 2.76 3.75
C LEU A 47 7.75 2.71 4.15
N ASP A 48 8.32 3.82 4.66
CA ASP A 48 9.71 3.86 5.13
C ASP A 48 9.88 3.40 6.59
N ILE A 49 8.78 3.13 7.30
CA ILE A 49 8.82 2.73 8.70
C ILE A 49 9.17 1.25 8.81
N ASP A 50 10.22 0.96 9.58
CA ASP A 50 10.67 -0.38 9.90
C ASP A 50 9.75 -1.05 10.93
N ASN A 51 8.60 -1.55 10.45
CA ASN A 51 7.65 -2.32 11.24
C ASN A 51 6.88 -3.29 10.33
N ASP A 52 7.18 -4.58 10.44
CA ASP A 52 6.59 -5.62 9.59
C ASP A 52 5.06 -5.64 9.61
N THR A 53 4.46 -5.44 10.79
CA THR A 53 3.00 -5.45 10.94
C THR A 53 2.37 -4.29 10.18
N LEU A 54 2.94 -3.09 10.29
CA LEU A 54 2.49 -1.91 9.56
C LEU A 54 2.77 -2.07 8.06
N CYS A 55 3.96 -2.54 7.68
CA CYS A 55 4.37 -2.72 6.30
C CYS A 55 3.43 -3.67 5.55
N MET A 56 3.13 -4.85 6.11
CA MET A 56 2.16 -5.79 5.52
C MET A 56 0.80 -5.14 5.24
N LYS A 57 0.29 -4.35 6.20
CA LYS A 57 -1.01 -3.67 6.08
C LYS A 57 -0.97 -2.55 5.04
N LEU A 58 0.14 -1.81 4.97
CA LEU A 58 0.34 -0.77 3.97
C LEU A 58 0.43 -1.36 2.56
N LEU A 59 1.15 -2.46 2.36
CA LEU A 59 1.25 -3.13 1.06
C LEU A 59 -0.14 -3.56 0.56
N GLN A 60 -0.96 -4.16 1.44
CA GLN A 60 -2.32 -4.53 1.08
C GLN A 60 -3.20 -3.30 0.81
N LEU A 61 -3.10 -2.25 1.62
CA LEU A 61 -3.84 -1.00 1.41
C LEU A 61 -3.46 -0.33 0.08
N VAL A 62 -2.16 -0.28 -0.25
CA VAL A 62 -1.64 0.23 -1.53
C VAL A 62 -2.23 -0.57 -2.70
N THR A 63 -2.24 -1.90 -2.60
CA THR A 63 -2.83 -2.77 -3.61
C THR A 63 -4.32 -2.46 -3.81
N ASN A 64 -5.09 -2.33 -2.73
CA ASN A 64 -6.52 -2.02 -2.80
C ASN A 64 -6.78 -0.64 -3.42
N VAL A 65 -6.01 0.39 -3.04
CA VAL A 65 -6.17 1.76 -3.55
C VAL A 65 -5.74 1.87 -5.02
N ALA A 66 -4.73 1.10 -5.46
CA ALA A 66 -4.29 1.07 -6.85
C ALA A 66 -5.29 0.40 -7.83
N GLU A 67 -6.37 -0.20 -7.33
CA GLU A 67 -7.53 -0.58 -8.15
C GLU A 67 -8.30 0.65 -8.67
N ASP A 68 -8.30 1.76 -7.92
CA ASP A 68 -8.87 3.03 -8.37
C ASP A 68 -7.87 3.76 -9.32
N PRO A 69 -8.29 4.26 -10.49
CA PRO A 69 -7.38 4.91 -11.44
C PRO A 69 -6.66 6.14 -10.88
N GLU A 70 -7.36 6.98 -10.12
CA GLU A 70 -6.77 8.18 -9.51
C GLU A 70 -5.84 7.78 -8.35
N GLY A 71 -6.27 6.81 -7.53
CA GLY A 71 -5.42 6.21 -6.50
C GLY A 71 -4.12 5.64 -7.08
N ARG A 72 -4.18 4.92 -8.19
CA ARG A 72 -3.01 4.38 -8.90
C ARG A 72 -2.07 5.47 -9.41
N ASN A 73 -2.62 6.55 -9.94
CA ASN A 73 -1.84 7.69 -10.42
C ASN A 73 -1.07 8.36 -9.26
N GLN A 74 -1.75 8.60 -8.13
CA GLN A 74 -1.10 9.16 -6.93
C GLN A 74 -0.06 8.20 -6.33
N LEU A 75 -0.29 6.89 -6.41
CA LEU A 75 0.62 5.87 -5.90
C LEU A 75 1.87 5.65 -6.74
N GLN A 76 2.04 6.29 -7.91
CA GLN A 76 3.27 6.17 -8.69
C GLN A 76 4.51 6.59 -7.87
N ALA A 77 4.36 7.58 -6.98
CA ALA A 77 5.43 8.01 -6.07
C ALA A 77 5.86 6.93 -5.05
N ALA A 78 5.05 5.88 -4.85
CA ALA A 78 5.37 4.76 -3.97
C ALA A 78 6.35 3.76 -4.61
N LEU A 79 6.47 3.71 -5.94
CA LEU A 79 7.21 2.67 -6.65
C LEU A 79 8.66 2.47 -6.18
N PRO A 80 9.46 3.52 -5.95
CA PRO A 80 10.83 3.34 -5.45
C PRO A 80 10.86 2.65 -4.08
N LYS A 81 9.92 3.00 -3.19
CA LYS A 81 9.81 2.42 -1.86
C LYS A 81 9.34 0.97 -1.90
N LEU A 82 8.33 0.68 -2.72
CA LEU A 82 7.83 -0.69 -2.90
C LEU A 82 8.90 -1.62 -3.45
N ARG A 83 9.70 -1.16 -4.43
CA ARG A 83 10.83 -1.92 -4.96
C ARG A 83 11.93 -2.14 -3.93
N LYS A 84 12.23 -1.13 -3.11
CA LYS A 84 13.17 -1.26 -2.00
C LYS A 84 12.70 -2.32 -0.99
N ILE A 85 11.43 -2.27 -0.58
CA ILE A 85 10.84 -3.28 0.32
C ILE A 85 10.95 -4.67 -0.32
N GLN A 86 10.61 -4.80 -1.60
CA GLN A 86 10.72 -6.06 -2.34
C GLN A 86 12.15 -6.62 -2.32
N SER A 87 13.18 -5.80 -2.52
CA SER A 87 14.58 -6.27 -2.60
C SER A 87 15.30 -6.44 -1.26
N THR A 88 14.83 -5.79 -0.20
CA THR A 88 15.58 -5.66 1.06
C THR A 88 14.97 -6.48 2.20
N THR A 89 13.68 -6.83 2.11
CA THR A 89 13.02 -7.58 3.17
C THR A 89 13.52 -9.03 3.25
N PRO A 90 13.82 -9.56 4.45
CA PRO A 90 14.14 -10.99 4.62
C PRO A 90 12.89 -11.88 4.61
N SER A 91 11.70 -11.28 4.72
CA SER A 91 10.43 -12.02 4.76
C SER A 91 9.87 -12.22 3.36
N THR A 92 9.80 -13.47 2.92
CA THR A 92 9.22 -13.87 1.62
C THR A 92 7.75 -13.42 1.47
N VAL A 93 7.02 -13.30 2.58
CA VAL A 93 5.63 -12.82 2.59
C VAL A 93 5.55 -11.33 2.26
N LEU A 94 6.45 -10.53 2.87
CA LEU A 94 6.56 -9.09 2.60
C LEU A 94 7.08 -8.84 1.18
N GLU A 95 8.07 -9.62 0.75
CA GLU A 95 8.65 -9.56 -0.60
C GLU A 95 7.56 -9.78 -1.65
N ARG A 96 6.79 -10.87 -1.52
CA ARG A 96 5.70 -11.19 -2.43
C ARG A 96 4.59 -10.15 -2.41
N SER A 97 4.23 -9.65 -1.23
CA SER A 97 3.23 -8.58 -1.09
C SER A 97 3.68 -7.26 -1.73
N ALA A 98 4.97 -6.96 -1.64
CA ALA A 98 5.57 -5.80 -2.30
C ALA A 98 5.57 -5.97 -3.82
N ALA A 99 5.92 -7.15 -4.33
CA ALA A 99 5.84 -7.47 -5.76
C ALA A 99 4.41 -7.30 -6.31
N HIS A 100 3.40 -7.80 -5.57
CA HIS A 100 1.98 -7.58 -5.89
C HIS A 100 1.62 -6.10 -5.94
N SER A 101 2.06 -5.34 -4.94
CA SER A 101 1.82 -3.89 -4.87
C SER A 101 2.45 -3.15 -6.05
N VAL A 102 3.70 -3.47 -6.41
CA VAL A 102 4.38 -2.92 -7.59
C VAL A 102 3.59 -3.21 -8.85
N ARG A 103 3.18 -4.47 -9.07
CA ARG A 103 2.39 -4.85 -10.24
C ARG A 103 1.09 -4.07 -10.31
N GLN A 104 0.39 -3.94 -9.19
CA GLN A 104 -0.90 -3.25 -9.15
C GLN A 104 -0.76 -1.76 -9.44
N VAL A 105 0.27 -1.11 -8.90
CA VAL A 105 0.57 0.30 -9.18
C VAL A 105 0.99 0.52 -10.64
N GLN A 106 1.69 -0.44 -11.26
CA GLN A 106 2.11 -0.36 -12.66
C GLN A 106 1.04 -0.82 -13.67
N PHE A 107 -0.09 -1.37 -13.21
CA PHE A 107 -1.11 -1.93 -14.09
C PHE A 107 -1.73 -0.87 -15.00
N ARG A 108 -1.76 -1.16 -16.31
CA ARG A 108 -2.36 -0.29 -17.33
C ARG A 108 -3.53 -0.95 -18.06
N THR A 109 -3.35 -2.19 -18.49
CA THR A 109 -4.31 -2.92 -19.33
C THR A 109 -4.29 -4.40 -18.99
N ARG A 110 -5.39 -5.10 -19.27
CA ARG A 110 -5.44 -6.57 -19.20
C ARG A 110 -4.71 -7.19 -20.42
N PRO A 111 -4.17 -8.42 -20.31
CA PRO A 111 -4.05 -9.24 -19.10
C PRO A 111 -2.98 -8.71 -18.12
N TYR A 112 -3.02 -9.17 -16.87
CA TYR A 112 -1.99 -8.81 -15.89
C TYR A 112 -0.63 -9.39 -16.27
N SER A 113 0.46 -8.68 -15.95
CA SER A 113 1.80 -9.26 -16.01
C SER A 113 1.95 -10.35 -14.95
N GLU A 114 2.73 -11.37 -15.27
CA GLU A 114 3.11 -12.39 -14.29
C GLU A 114 3.92 -11.75 -13.17
N LEU A 115 3.76 -12.28 -11.97
CA LEU A 115 4.62 -11.93 -10.86
C LEU A 115 5.86 -12.81 -10.92
N PRO A 116 7.07 -12.26 -10.68
CA PRO A 116 8.25 -13.08 -10.56
C PRO A 116 8.03 -14.15 -9.47
N PRO A 117 8.58 -15.36 -9.67
CA PRO A 117 8.56 -16.38 -8.63
C PRO A 117 9.28 -15.86 -7.38
N PRO A 118 8.90 -16.30 -6.17
CA PRO A 118 9.63 -15.95 -4.96
C PRO A 118 11.09 -16.40 -5.13
N GLU A 119 12.05 -15.54 -4.79
CA GLU A 119 13.44 -15.98 -4.69
C GLU A 119 13.54 -16.97 -3.51
N MET A 120 14.04 -18.18 -3.78
CA MET A 120 14.18 -19.27 -2.79
C MET A 120 15.40 -19.08 -1.91
#